data_AF-A0A0H2YPH1-F1
#
_entry.id   AF-A0A0H2YPH1-F1
#
_cell.length_a   1.000
_cell.length_b   1.000
_cell.length_c   1.000
_cell.angle_alpha   90.00
_cell.angle_beta   90.00
_cell.angle_gamma   90.00
#
_symmetry.space_group_name_H-M   'P 1'
#
loop_
_entity.id
_entity.type
_entity.pdbx_description
1 polymer ?
#
loop_
_entity_poly.entity_id
_entity_poly.type
_entity_poly.pdbx_seq_one_letter_code
_entity_poly.pdbx_strand_id
1 'polypeptide(L)' 'MEKRKLPMYMLWEGNRLKCACSFFSPLCSKYQKGKCQEEVVIYDPCQGIDECMKHSSYKRVNGALRQK' A
#
# COMPACT_ATOMS: atom_id res chain seq x y z
N MET A 1 3.34 -14.79 -2.22
CA MET A 1 3.62 -14.14 -0.92
C MET A 1 2.35 -14.08 -0.11
N GLU A 2 2.46 -13.97 1.21
CA GLU A 2 1.29 -14.02 2.10
C GLU A 2 0.67 -12.63 2.29
N LYS A 3 -0.66 -12.54 2.14
CA LYS A 3 -1.42 -11.33 2.41
C LYS A 3 -1.35 -10.99 3.88
N ARG A 4 -1.08 -9.73 4.21
CA ARG A 4 -0.97 -9.26 5.59
C ARG A 4 -2.27 -8.59 6.01
N LYS A 5 -2.70 -8.88 7.23
CA LYS A 5 -3.80 -8.16 7.88
C LYS A 5 -3.19 -7.04 8.72
N LEU A 6 -3.58 -5.80 8.43
CA LEU A 6 -3.10 -4.60 9.12
C LEU A 6 -4.28 -3.95 9.85
N PRO A 7 -4.27 -3.91 11.19
CA PRO A 7 -5.24 -3.14 11.93
C PRO A 7 -4.95 -1.64 11.75
N MET A 8 -5.95 -0.89 11.29
CA MET A 8 -5.85 0.52 10.97
C MET A 8 -7.03 1.31 11.54
N TYR A 9 -6.75 2.52 12.00
CA TYR A 9 -7.77 3.52 12.30
C TYR A 9 -8.10 4.26 11.02
N MET A 10 -9.30 4.08 10.48
CA MET A 10 -9.74 4.66 9.20
C MET A 10 -11.07 5.41 9.33
N LEU A 11 -11.27 6.43 8.52
CA LEU A 11 -12.56 7.10 8.38
C LEU A 11 -12.78 7.45 6.91
N TRP A 12 -13.86 6.91 6.36
CA TRP A 12 -14.31 7.20 5.01
C TRP A 12 -15.50 8.14 5.04
N GLU A 13 -15.45 9.20 4.22
CA GLU A 13 -16.60 10.04 3.89
C GLU A 13 -16.91 9.84 2.40
N GLY A 14 -17.86 8.95 2.12
CA GLY A 14 -18.10 8.46 0.76
C GLY A 14 -16.84 7.80 0.20
N ASN A 15 -16.34 8.32 -0.93
CA ASN A 15 -15.11 7.81 -1.57
C ASN A 15 -13.83 8.51 -1.11
N ARG A 16 -13.90 9.38 -0.08
CA ARG A 16 -12.73 10.12 0.43
C ARG A 16 -12.27 9.55 1.77
N LEU A 17 -11.00 9.16 1.82
CA LEU A 17 -10.34 8.74 3.05
C LEU A 17 -9.92 9.99 3.85
N LYS A 18 -10.59 10.26 4.96
CA LYS A 18 -10.33 11.41 5.83
C LYS A 18 -9.23 11.15 6.85
N CYS A 19 -9.14 9.92 7.34
CA CYS A 19 -8.03 9.46 8.14
C CYS A 19 -7.69 8.01 7.81
N ALA A 20 -6.40 7.69 7.87
CA ALA A 20 -5.90 6.33 7.90
C ALA A 20 -4.60 6.32 8.68
N CYS A 21 -4.54 5.51 9.73
CA CYS A 21 -3.26 5.20 10.35
C CYS A 21 -3.17 3.80 10.94
N SER A 22 -1.97 3.21 10.86
CA SER A 22 -1.62 1.99 11.57
C SER A 22 -1.69 2.18 13.08
N PHE A 23 -2.25 1.19 13.78
CA PHE A 23 -2.45 1.20 15.22
C PHE A 23 -1.18 1.48 16.03
N PHE A 24 -0.03 1.00 15.53
CA PHE A 24 1.24 1.05 16.26
C PHE A 24 2.16 2.18 15.77
N SER A 25 1.67 3.08 14.92
CA SER A 25 2.49 4.16 14.38
C SER A 25 2.61 5.31 15.39
N PRO A 26 3.80 5.61 15.94
CA PRO A 26 3.99 6.71 16.87
C PRO A 26 3.76 8.09 16.21
N LEU A 27 3.81 8.14 14.87
CA LEU A 27 3.58 9.36 14.09
C LEU A 27 2.10 9.76 14.01
N CYS A 28 1.20 8.93 14.54
CA CYS A 28 -0.25 9.10 14.42
C CYS A 28 -0.94 9.44 15.74
N SER A 29 -0.27 10.18 16.61
CA SER A 29 -0.84 10.65 17.88
C SER A 29 -2.19 11.37 17.74
N LYS A 30 -2.48 11.95 16.56
CA LYS A 30 -3.74 12.65 16.23
C LYS A 30 -4.89 11.72 15.81
N TYR A 31 -4.59 10.51 15.36
CA TYR A 31 -5.57 9.54 14.85
C TYR A 31 -5.77 8.45 15.91
N GLN A 32 -6.73 8.68 16.79
CA GLN A 32 -7.01 7.85 17.96
C GLN A 32 -8.36 7.13 17.82
N LYS A 33 -8.50 6.02 18.56
CA LYS A 33 -9.75 5.30 18.77
C LYS A 33 -10.88 6.27 19.15
N GLY A 34 -11.99 6.24 18.39
CA GLY A 34 -13.16 7.09 18.61
C GLY A 34 -13.29 8.29 17.66
N LYS A 35 -12.20 8.75 17.01
CA LYS A 35 -12.28 9.71 15.88
C LYS A 35 -12.28 9.01 14.53
N CYS A 36 -11.57 7.89 14.47
CA CYS A 36 -11.46 7.01 13.31
C CYS A 36 -11.93 5.62 13.74
N GLN A 37 -12.59 4.91 12.83
CA GLN A 37 -13.10 3.56 13.05
C GLN A 37 -11.97 2.54 12.95
N GLU A 38 -12.09 1.45 13.70
CA GLU A 38 -11.13 0.35 13.64
C GLU A 38 -11.49 -0.56 12.48
N GLU A 39 -10.61 -0.63 11.49
CA GLU A 39 -10.76 -1.47 10.31
C GLU A 39 -9.54 -2.37 10.12
N VAL A 40 -9.77 -3.58 9.59
CA VAL A 40 -8.68 -4.49 9.20
C VAL A 40 -8.50 -4.40 7.70
N VAL A 41 -7.36 -3.85 7.29
CA VAL A 41 -6.98 -3.78 5.88
C VAL A 41 -6.21 -5.03 5.50
N ILE A 42 -6.64 -5.69 4.43
CA ILE A 42 -5.89 -6.78 3.82
C ILE A 42 -4.98 -6.16 2.77
N TYR A 43 -3.68 -6.20 3.02
CA TYR A 43 -2.65 -5.67 2.14
C TYR A 43 -1.80 -6.81 1.59
N ASP A 44 -1.66 -6.86 0.27
CA ASP A 44 -0.70 -7.73 -0.39
C ASP A 44 0.54 -6.89 -0.78
N PRO A 45 1.72 -7.12 -0.15
CA PRO A 45 2.94 -6.38 -0.46
C PRO A 45 3.40 -6.50 -1.90
N CYS A 46 2.92 -7.51 -2.62
CA CYS A 46 3.24 -7.78 -4.01
C CYS A 46 2.03 -7.62 -4.92
N GLN A 47 1.01 -6.90 -4.47
CA GLN A 47 -0.10 -6.53 -5.33
C GLN A 47 0.44 -5.78 -6.56
N GLY A 48 0.19 -6.32 -7.75
CA GLY A 48 0.66 -5.72 -9.01
C GLY A 48 2.14 -5.97 -9.32
N ILE A 49 2.84 -6.87 -8.60
CA ILE A 49 4.25 -7.17 -8.90
C ILE A 49 4.43 -7.67 -10.33
N ASP A 50 3.53 -8.51 -10.82
CA ASP A 50 3.61 -9.04 -12.19
C ASP A 50 3.42 -7.93 -13.24
N GLU A 51 2.57 -6.94 -12.97
CA GLU A 51 2.38 -5.77 -13.84
C GLU A 51 3.61 -4.84 -13.82
N CYS A 52 4.17 -4.60 -12.64
CA CYS A 52 5.42 -3.86 -12.47
C CYS A 52 6.58 -4.53 -13.22
N MET A 53 6.73 -5.85 -13.07
CA MET A 53 7.78 -6.64 -13.72
C MET A 53 7.59 -6.73 -15.24
N LYS A 54 6.36 -6.67 -15.75
CA LYS A 54 6.08 -6.57 -17.19
C LYS A 54 6.55 -5.24 -17.77
N HIS A 55 6.43 -4.13 -17.02
CA HIS A 55 6.92 -2.81 -17.45
C HIS A 55 8.45 -2.69 -17.42
N SER A 56 9.14 -3.50 -16.62
CA SER A 56 10.61 -3.57 -16.57
C SER A 56 11.19 -4.62 -17.52
N SER A 57 10.63 -4.75 -18.73
CA SER A 57 11.28 -5.54 -19.77
C SER A 57 12.56 -4.81 -20.23
N TYR A 58 13.69 -5.50 -20.25
CA TYR A 58 14.95 -4.99 -20.78
C TYR A 58 15.24 -5.64 -22.12
N LYS A 59 15.69 -4.86 -23.10
CA LYS A 59 16.20 -5.34 -24.39
C LYS A 59 17.68 -5.00 -24.51
N ARG A 60 18.45 -5.88 -25.17
CA ARG A 60 19.82 -5.54 -25.54
C ARG A 60 19.79 -4.69 -26.82
N VAL A 61 20.47 -3.55 -26.79
CA VAL A 61 20.69 -2.67 -27.96
C VAL A 61 22.19 -2.42 -28.05
N ASN A 62 22.83 -2.89 -29.12
CA ASN A 62 24.29 -2.79 -29.34
C ASN A 62 25.10 -3.30 -28.13
N GLY A 63 24.72 -4.46 -27.59
CA GLY A 63 25.39 -5.09 -26.44
C GLY A 63 25.01 -4.54 -25.06
N ALA A 64 24.48 -3.31 -24.98
CA ALA A 64 24.04 -2.69 -23.72
C ALA A 64 22.60 -3.12 -23.34
N LEU A 65 22.37 -3.39 -22.06
CA LEU A 65 21.03 -3.57 -21.51
C LEU A 65 20.32 -2.21 -21.47
N ARG A 66 19.16 -2.10 -22.12
CA ARG A 66 18.29 -0.92 -22.07
C ARG A 66 16.90 -1.34 -21.65
N GLN A 67 16.23 -0.52 -20.85
CA GLN A 67 14.80 -0.72 -20.60
C GLN A 67 14.04 -0.56 -21.93
N LYS A 68 13.05 -1.43 -22.16
CA LYS A 68 12.38 -1.57 -23.47
C LYS A 68 11.61 -0.33 -23.85
#